data_AF-E5CH63-F1
#
_entry.id   AF-E5CH63-F1
#
_cell.length_a   1.000
_cell.length_b   1.000
_cell.length_c   1.000
_cell.angle_alpha   90.00
_cell.angle_beta   90.00
_cell.angle_gamma   90.00
#
_symmetry.space_group_name_H-M   'P 1'
#
loop_
_entity.id
_entity.type
_entity.pdbx_description
1 polymer ?
#
loop_
_entity_poly.entity_id
_entity_poly.type
_entity_poly.pdbx_seq_one_letter_code
_entity_poly.pdbx_strand_id
1 'polypeptide(L)'
;MKRILLILCLLLSGLPFYAQQTGKVTAKFFPDPQVDMDTPAFAKKHGFTTYRELMTFLHDLATAHPEWVKLQIVGRTQRGREIPMIKVSKGGSDKLRVLYTGCVHGNEPAGTEGLLYFMKQLTRDPQLSALLDKMDFYILPSVNIDGSEQGERLTANGIDLNRDQTLLSTPEARTLQRVALTVKPHLFIDFHEYKPLRVSYEEVTDGLLVTNPNDFMFLWSSNPNVSPALRTVVDDFYVPEASRMADAEGLTHHTYFTTKSNRGEIIFNIGGSSPRSSTNIMALRGAISMLMEVRGVGLGRTSYKRRVYTVYKLAESFARTTFEHEDQIRKAVDESAHYNGDIAVTFRSKPASDYPLNFIDMLACKEITVPVEARIAPESEVVLTRQRPVAYYLDANQNRAVEILQHYGVELERLESPETVELECYTVTKAVESHDLVAGILPLNVATNTSNRTITLPAGSYRIPMSQPLATLVTVLLEPESANGFVNYRVIDAAVNNTLGVYRKMK
;
A
#
# COMPACT_ATOMS: atom_id res chain seq x y z
N MET A 1 -27.88 -14.12 -64.17
CA MET A 1 -26.56 -13.54 -63.81
C MET A 1 -26.73 -12.07 -63.47
N LYS A 2 -26.20 -11.63 -62.31
CA LYS A 2 -26.09 -10.27 -61.72
C LYS A 2 -26.82 -10.24 -60.36
N ARG A 3 -26.12 -10.58 -59.28
CA ARG A 3 -25.18 -9.79 -58.45
C ARG A 3 -25.92 -9.19 -57.24
N ILE A 4 -25.74 -9.88 -56.12
CA ILE A 4 -25.98 -9.44 -54.75
C ILE A 4 -25.15 -8.18 -54.49
N LEU A 5 -25.79 -7.14 -53.95
CA LEU A 5 -25.10 -6.02 -53.30
C LEU A 5 -25.68 -5.93 -51.88
N LEU A 6 -25.07 -6.66 -50.93
CA LEU A 6 -25.25 -6.38 -49.51
C LEU A 6 -24.36 -5.19 -49.17
N ILE A 7 -24.96 -4.06 -48.82
CA ILE A 7 -24.27 -2.91 -48.24
C ILE A 7 -23.95 -3.28 -46.79
N LEU A 8 -22.66 -3.48 -46.51
CA LEU A 8 -22.12 -3.63 -45.17
C LEU A 8 -22.03 -2.21 -44.54
N CYS A 9 -23.05 -1.80 -43.79
CA CYS A 9 -22.95 -0.63 -42.92
C CYS A 9 -22.06 -0.98 -41.72
N LEU A 10 -20.75 -0.77 -41.87
CA LEU A 10 -19.83 -0.65 -40.74
C LEU A 10 -20.23 0.59 -39.93
N LEU A 11 -20.96 0.39 -38.84
CA LEU A 11 -21.06 1.35 -37.75
C LEU A 11 -19.67 1.50 -37.13
N LEU A 12 -18.89 2.43 -37.66
CA LEU A 12 -17.80 3.09 -36.94
C LEU A 12 -18.44 3.96 -35.85
N SER A 13 -18.87 3.34 -34.74
CA SER A 13 -19.06 4.06 -33.47
C SER A 13 -17.66 4.36 -32.91
N GLY A 14 -17.01 5.36 -33.51
CA GLY A 14 -15.84 5.98 -32.91
C GLY A 14 -16.28 6.62 -31.59
N LEU A 15 -16.13 5.90 -30.48
CA LEU A 15 -16.16 6.50 -29.15
C LEU A 15 -15.11 7.63 -29.17
N PRO A 16 -15.48 8.88 -28.88
CA PRO A 16 -14.50 9.96 -28.82
C PRO A 16 -13.46 9.60 -27.76
N PHE A 17 -12.21 9.42 -28.18
CA PHE A 17 -11.09 9.19 -27.28
C PHE A 17 -10.74 10.52 -26.62
N TYR A 18 -11.46 10.87 -25.55
CA TYR A 18 -11.14 12.08 -24.79
C TYR A 18 -9.80 11.91 -24.09
N ALA A 19 -8.93 12.91 -24.22
CA ALA A 19 -7.73 12.97 -23.40
C ALA A 19 -8.14 12.94 -21.92
N GLN A 20 -7.44 12.16 -21.10
CA GLN A 20 -7.71 12.08 -19.66
C GLN A 20 -7.62 13.43 -18.94
N GLN A 21 -6.92 14.40 -19.55
CA GLN A 21 -6.85 15.78 -19.11
C GLN A 21 -6.58 16.69 -20.32
N THR A 22 -7.38 17.75 -20.47
CA THR A 22 -7.21 18.73 -21.56
C THR A 22 -6.14 19.76 -21.23
N GLY A 23 -5.59 20.45 -22.24
CA GLY A 23 -4.63 21.54 -22.02
C GLY A 23 -5.22 22.70 -21.20
N LYS A 24 -6.52 23.01 -21.37
CA LYS A 24 -7.21 24.03 -20.57
C LYS A 24 -7.33 23.64 -19.10
N VAL A 25 -7.73 22.40 -18.82
CA VAL A 25 -7.80 21.88 -17.45
C VAL A 25 -6.40 21.85 -16.82
N THR A 26 -5.40 21.41 -17.57
CA THR A 26 -3.99 21.42 -17.14
C THR A 26 -3.53 22.81 -16.72
N ALA A 27 -3.70 23.80 -17.60
CA ALA A 27 -3.23 25.16 -17.34
C ALA A 27 -3.96 25.83 -16.16
N LYS A 28 -5.24 25.52 -15.96
CA LYS A 28 -6.05 26.12 -14.90
C LYS A 28 -5.87 25.47 -13.54
N PHE A 29 -5.91 24.14 -13.48
CA PHE A 29 -5.97 23.40 -12.20
C PHE A 29 -4.64 22.74 -11.82
N PHE A 30 -3.78 22.46 -12.79
CA PHE A 30 -2.54 21.71 -12.57
C PHE A 30 -1.33 22.39 -13.21
N PRO A 31 -1.09 23.70 -12.95
CA PRO A 31 0.03 24.42 -13.52
C PRO A 31 1.36 23.83 -13.01
N ASP A 32 2.34 23.80 -13.92
CA ASP A 32 3.67 23.29 -13.59
C ASP A 32 4.38 24.22 -12.57
N PRO A 33 5.07 23.63 -11.58
CA PRO A 33 5.83 24.41 -10.61
C PRO A 33 7.04 25.07 -11.28
N GLN A 34 7.43 26.24 -10.75
CA GLN A 34 8.58 27.01 -11.21
C GLN A 34 9.89 26.53 -10.56
N VAL A 35 10.14 25.22 -10.62
CA VAL A 35 11.32 24.56 -10.05
C VAL A 35 12.03 23.78 -11.16
N ASP A 36 13.35 23.87 -11.24
CA ASP A 36 14.11 23.03 -12.17
C ASP A 36 14.44 21.68 -11.52
N MET A 37 13.97 20.59 -12.14
CA MET A 37 14.17 19.24 -11.62
C MET A 37 15.08 18.48 -12.57
N ASP A 38 16.35 18.39 -12.19
CA ASP A 38 17.38 17.69 -12.93
C ASP A 38 17.41 16.21 -12.51
N THR A 39 16.53 15.42 -13.12
CA THR A 39 16.44 13.96 -12.97
C THR A 39 16.35 13.30 -14.36
N PRO A 40 16.61 11.99 -14.50
CA PRO A 40 16.79 11.38 -15.83
C PRO A 40 15.57 11.51 -16.76
N ALA A 41 14.34 11.54 -16.25
CA ALA A 41 13.14 11.72 -17.07
C ALA A 41 12.96 13.16 -17.58
N PHE A 42 13.57 14.16 -16.95
CA PHE A 42 13.56 15.55 -17.41
C PHE A 42 14.76 15.92 -18.29
N ALA A 43 15.83 15.11 -18.28
CA ALA A 43 16.95 15.22 -19.23
C ALA A 43 16.57 14.85 -20.68
N LYS A 44 15.35 14.36 -20.91
CA LYS A 44 14.86 13.90 -22.21
C LYS A 44 13.44 14.37 -22.52
N LYS A 45 13.11 14.40 -23.82
CA LYS A 45 11.80 14.85 -24.34
C LYS A 45 10.68 13.83 -24.15
N HIS A 46 10.98 12.54 -24.21
CA HIS A 46 9.99 11.46 -24.25
C HIS A 46 10.31 10.35 -23.25
N GLY A 47 9.27 9.60 -22.88
CA GLY A 47 9.38 8.49 -21.92
C GLY A 47 9.62 8.94 -20.49
N PHE A 48 9.92 7.96 -19.64
CA PHE A 48 10.25 8.11 -18.23
C PHE A 48 11.62 7.47 -17.98
N THR A 49 12.15 7.60 -16.77
CA THR A 49 13.42 6.97 -16.38
C THR A 49 13.37 5.46 -16.61
N THR A 50 14.29 4.96 -17.43
CA THR A 50 14.49 3.52 -17.69
C THR A 50 15.33 2.89 -16.59
N TYR A 51 15.32 1.56 -16.48
CA TYR A 51 16.15 0.83 -15.53
C TYR A 51 17.63 1.20 -15.62
N ARG A 52 18.16 1.34 -16.85
CA ARG A 52 19.58 1.71 -17.06
C ARG A 52 19.88 3.12 -16.54
N GLU A 53 19.01 4.08 -16.84
CA GLU A 53 19.16 5.47 -16.36
C GLU A 53 18.99 5.56 -14.85
N LEU A 54 18.04 4.81 -14.27
CA LEU A 54 17.86 4.68 -12.83
C LEU A 54 19.16 4.21 -12.18
N MET A 55 19.70 3.07 -12.62
CA MET A 55 20.94 2.52 -12.06
C MET A 55 22.13 3.48 -12.22
N THR A 56 22.24 4.14 -13.37
CA THR A 56 23.29 5.14 -13.61
C THR A 56 23.18 6.30 -12.62
N PHE A 57 21.99 6.87 -12.46
CA PHE A 57 21.76 7.97 -11.51
C PHE A 57 22.11 7.57 -10.07
N LEU A 58 21.71 6.38 -9.64
CA LEU A 58 21.98 5.90 -8.28
C LEU A 58 23.48 5.63 -8.05
N HIS A 59 24.18 5.08 -9.04
CA HIS A 59 25.64 4.92 -8.99
C HIS A 59 26.38 6.25 -8.94
N ASP A 60 25.98 7.22 -9.77
CA ASP A 60 26.59 8.54 -9.82
C ASP A 60 26.39 9.27 -8.49
N LEU A 61 25.18 9.23 -7.92
CA LEU A 61 24.90 9.84 -6.62
C LEU A 61 25.73 9.22 -5.49
N ALA A 62 25.83 7.88 -5.45
CA ALA A 62 26.64 7.18 -4.46
C ALA A 62 28.15 7.44 -4.63
N THR A 63 28.61 7.66 -5.86
CA THR A 63 30.02 7.97 -6.16
C THR A 63 30.36 9.42 -5.83
N ALA A 64 29.42 10.34 -6.01
CA ALA A 64 29.60 11.75 -5.69
C ALA A 64 29.58 12.03 -4.17
N HIS A 65 28.84 11.22 -3.40
CA HIS A 65 28.68 11.38 -1.95
C HIS A 65 28.94 10.07 -1.18
N PRO A 66 30.11 9.43 -1.34
CA PRO A 66 30.38 8.10 -0.80
C PRO A 66 30.36 8.05 0.72
N GLU A 67 30.55 9.17 1.41
CA GLU A 67 30.45 9.30 2.86
C GLU A 67 29.02 9.17 3.39
N TRP A 68 28.00 9.58 2.61
CA TRP A 68 26.61 9.62 3.07
C TRP A 68 25.67 8.70 2.30
N VAL A 69 25.99 8.37 1.05
CA VAL A 69 25.10 7.65 0.13
C VAL A 69 25.67 6.27 -0.19
N LYS A 70 24.88 5.23 0.07
CA LYS A 70 25.23 3.83 -0.23
C LYS A 70 24.17 3.17 -1.08
N LEU A 71 24.56 2.71 -2.27
CA LEU A 71 23.75 1.84 -3.11
C LEU A 71 23.85 0.39 -2.65
N GLN A 72 22.70 -0.25 -2.48
CA GLN A 72 22.57 -1.66 -2.10
C GLN A 72 21.62 -2.37 -3.06
N ILE A 73 21.98 -3.58 -3.47
CA ILE A 73 21.06 -4.46 -4.21
C ILE A 73 20.37 -5.37 -3.20
N VAL A 74 19.05 -5.22 -3.05
CA VAL A 74 18.27 -5.88 -1.99
C VAL A 74 17.47 -7.09 -2.46
N GLY A 75 17.35 -7.26 -3.79
CA GLY A 75 16.64 -8.37 -4.40
C GLY A 75 16.75 -8.34 -5.93
N ARG A 76 15.99 -9.22 -6.57
CA ARG A 76 15.85 -9.26 -8.04
C ARG A 76 14.38 -9.42 -8.41
N THR A 77 13.99 -8.82 -9.54
CA THR A 77 12.69 -9.04 -10.15
C THR A 77 12.59 -10.42 -10.79
N GLN A 78 11.40 -10.80 -11.23
CA GLN A 78 11.16 -12.07 -11.94
C GLN A 78 11.97 -12.21 -13.25
N ARG A 79 12.29 -11.11 -13.93
CA ARG A 79 13.20 -11.09 -15.09
C ARG A 79 14.68 -10.88 -14.73
N GLY A 80 15.03 -10.97 -13.44
CA GLY A 80 16.41 -10.94 -12.96
C GLY A 80 17.04 -9.55 -12.81
N ARG A 81 16.27 -8.46 -13.02
CA ARG A 81 16.76 -7.09 -12.80
C ARG A 81 16.99 -6.85 -11.32
N GLU A 82 18.06 -6.15 -10.99
CA GLU A 82 18.40 -5.85 -9.61
C GLU A 82 17.44 -4.82 -9.04
N ILE A 83 16.95 -5.03 -7.83
CA ILE A 83 16.12 -4.06 -7.11
C ILE A 83 17.08 -3.22 -6.24
N PRO A 84 17.32 -1.94 -6.60
CA PRO A 84 18.24 -1.09 -5.85
C PRO A 84 17.54 -0.41 -4.66
N MET A 85 18.30 -0.23 -3.60
CA MET A 85 17.96 0.63 -2.47
C MET A 85 19.13 1.59 -2.22
N ILE A 86 18.83 2.87 -2.01
CA ILE A 86 19.79 3.85 -1.53
C ILE A 86 19.61 4.03 -0.03
N LYS A 87 20.69 3.92 0.73
CA LYS A 87 20.77 4.44 2.10
C LYS A 87 21.42 5.82 2.07
N VAL A 88 20.76 6.84 2.61
CA VAL A 88 21.34 8.16 2.87
C VAL A 88 21.46 8.36 4.38
N SER A 89 22.67 8.53 4.90
CA SER A 89 22.96 8.60 6.33
C SER A 89 24.29 9.27 6.62
N LYS A 90 24.36 10.10 7.66
CA LYS A 90 25.62 10.63 8.22
C LYS A 90 26.29 9.68 9.24
N GLY A 91 25.83 8.43 9.35
CA GLY A 91 26.28 7.49 10.39
C GLY A 91 25.69 7.81 11.78
N GLY A 92 26.23 7.22 12.84
CA GLY A 92 25.69 7.35 14.21
C GLY A 92 24.72 6.23 14.59
N SER A 93 24.41 6.14 15.89
CA SER A 93 23.48 5.17 16.47
C SER A 93 22.15 5.82 16.83
N ASP A 94 21.11 4.98 16.98
CA ASP A 94 19.79 5.39 17.47
C ASP A 94 19.12 6.51 16.65
N LYS A 95 19.14 6.38 15.31
CA LYS A 95 18.42 7.29 14.41
C LYS A 95 17.03 6.77 14.08
N LEU A 96 16.12 7.71 13.80
CA LEU A 96 14.88 7.41 13.13
C LEU A 96 15.17 6.81 11.75
N ARG A 97 14.29 5.93 11.28
CA ARG A 97 14.52 5.11 10.09
C ARG A 97 13.33 5.30 9.19
N VAL A 98 13.57 5.87 8.03
CA VAL A 98 12.53 6.22 7.07
C VAL A 98 12.69 5.37 5.83
N LEU A 99 11.65 4.63 5.47
CA LEU A 99 11.61 3.81 4.28
C LEU A 99 10.64 4.42 3.27
N TYR A 100 11.15 4.86 2.13
CA TYR A 100 10.33 5.33 1.01
C TYR A 100 10.38 4.37 -0.16
N THR A 101 9.22 4.09 -0.73
CA THR A 101 9.09 3.25 -1.92
C THR A 101 8.35 3.98 -3.02
N GLY A 102 8.80 3.77 -4.26
CA GLY A 102 8.11 4.19 -5.46
C GLY A 102 7.89 3.01 -6.39
N CYS A 103 6.93 3.16 -7.29
CA CYS A 103 6.72 2.25 -8.41
C CYS A 103 6.56 0.78 -7.95
N VAL A 104 5.73 0.59 -6.91
CA VAL A 104 5.13 -0.72 -6.59
C VAL A 104 4.23 -1.19 -7.75
N HIS A 105 3.58 -0.25 -8.42
CA HIS A 105 3.04 -0.47 -9.76
C HIS A 105 3.96 0.15 -10.81
N GLY A 106 4.25 -0.60 -11.88
CA GLY A 106 5.21 -0.19 -12.89
C GLY A 106 4.78 1.04 -13.71
N ASN A 107 3.48 1.23 -13.91
CA ASN A 107 2.90 2.31 -14.71
C ASN A 107 2.73 3.65 -13.96
N GLU A 108 3.36 3.80 -12.79
CA GLU A 108 3.25 4.94 -11.89
C GLU A 108 4.63 5.63 -11.72
N PRO A 109 5.17 6.28 -12.77
CA PRO A 109 6.54 6.78 -12.80
C PRO A 109 6.83 8.00 -11.91
N ALA A 110 5.81 8.74 -11.43
CA ALA A 110 6.07 9.97 -10.65
C ALA A 110 6.73 9.67 -9.30
N GLY A 111 6.37 8.56 -8.65
CA GLY A 111 6.96 8.10 -7.39
C GLY A 111 8.48 7.90 -7.52
N THR A 112 8.91 7.20 -8.57
CA THR A 112 10.33 6.98 -8.88
C THR A 112 11.07 8.30 -9.01
N GLU A 113 10.58 9.19 -9.87
CA GLU A 113 11.29 10.41 -10.22
C GLU A 113 11.33 11.42 -9.07
N GLY A 114 10.26 11.51 -8.28
CA GLY A 114 10.20 12.39 -7.12
C GLY A 114 11.16 11.96 -6.03
N LEU A 115 11.33 10.64 -5.83
CA LEU A 115 12.34 10.10 -4.93
C LEU A 115 13.77 10.33 -5.43
N LEU A 116 14.02 10.24 -6.74
CA LEU A 116 15.32 10.61 -7.31
C LEU A 116 15.66 12.08 -7.04
N TYR A 117 14.69 12.97 -7.23
CA TYR A 117 14.86 14.39 -6.94
C TYR A 117 15.07 14.63 -5.45
N PHE A 118 14.28 14.00 -4.57
CA PHE A 118 14.43 14.08 -3.12
C PHE A 118 15.84 13.66 -2.66
N MET A 119 16.37 12.55 -3.16
CA MET A 119 17.75 12.10 -2.85
C MET A 119 18.81 13.12 -3.27
N LYS A 120 18.60 13.79 -4.41
CA LYS A 120 19.49 14.86 -4.89
C LYS A 120 19.40 16.11 -4.01
N GLN A 121 18.22 16.46 -3.50
CA GLN A 121 18.05 17.57 -2.58
C GLN A 121 18.65 17.26 -1.19
N LEU A 122 18.49 16.04 -0.68
CA LEU A 122 19.14 15.59 0.57
C LEU A 122 20.67 15.73 0.57
N THR A 123 21.31 15.75 -0.60
CA THR A 123 22.78 15.88 -0.74
C THR A 123 23.23 17.30 -1.10
N ARG A 124 22.31 18.21 -1.41
CA ARG A 124 22.61 19.56 -1.90
C ARG A 124 22.06 20.68 -1.04
N ASP A 125 20.86 20.51 -0.49
CA ASP A 125 20.22 21.48 0.37
C ASP A 125 20.69 21.26 1.82
N PRO A 126 21.37 22.24 2.45
CA PRO A 126 21.80 22.13 3.84
C PRO A 126 20.66 21.92 4.83
N GLN A 127 19.47 22.48 4.58
CA GLN A 127 18.31 22.31 5.47
C GLN A 127 17.79 20.87 5.44
N LEU A 128 17.73 20.25 4.26
CA LEU A 128 17.36 18.84 4.13
C LEU A 128 18.47 17.91 4.63
N SER A 129 19.73 18.29 4.39
CA SER A 129 20.89 17.54 4.90
C SER A 129 20.93 17.50 6.43
N ALA A 130 20.36 18.51 7.13
CA ALA A 130 20.27 18.54 8.59
C ALA A 130 19.31 17.46 9.14
N LEU A 131 18.33 17.00 8.35
CA LEU A 131 17.43 15.90 8.74
C LEU A 131 18.23 14.61 9.03
N LEU A 132 19.35 14.42 8.31
CA LEU A 132 20.25 13.28 8.49
C LEU A 132 20.95 13.25 9.84
N ASP A 133 20.88 14.30 10.66
CA ASP A 133 21.45 14.31 12.00
C ASP A 133 20.64 13.43 12.96
N LYS A 134 19.34 13.25 12.71
CA LYS A 134 18.42 12.41 13.49
C LYS A 134 17.86 11.20 12.74
N MET A 135 18.03 11.16 11.41
CA MET A 135 17.31 10.22 10.55
C MET A 135 18.24 9.53 9.55
N ASP A 136 17.94 8.26 9.26
CA ASP A 136 18.48 7.49 8.14
C ASP A 136 17.36 7.25 7.12
N PHE A 137 17.62 7.56 5.85
CA PHE A 137 16.70 7.27 4.76
C PHE A 137 17.11 6.01 4.03
N TYR A 138 16.13 5.15 3.77
CA TYR A 138 16.22 3.94 2.95
C TYR A 138 15.21 4.10 1.81
N ILE A 139 15.66 4.18 0.58
CA ILE A 139 14.83 4.59 -0.56
C ILE A 139 14.90 3.53 -1.64
N LEU A 140 13.76 2.92 -1.97
CA LEU A 140 13.59 2.05 -3.14
C LEU A 140 12.81 2.82 -4.19
N PRO A 141 13.49 3.49 -5.14
CA PRO A 141 12.82 4.33 -6.12
C PRO A 141 11.91 3.53 -7.06
N SER A 142 12.22 2.26 -7.32
CA SER A 142 11.37 1.37 -8.10
C SER A 142 11.44 -0.07 -7.59
N VAL A 143 10.29 -0.61 -7.16
CA VAL A 143 10.17 -2.01 -6.71
C VAL A 143 9.79 -2.92 -7.88
N ASN A 144 8.77 -2.56 -8.67
CA ASN A 144 8.31 -3.30 -9.84
C ASN A 144 8.98 -2.80 -11.13
N ILE A 145 10.30 -3.03 -11.23
CA ILE A 145 11.12 -2.57 -12.36
C ILE A 145 10.69 -3.25 -13.67
N ASP A 146 10.30 -4.52 -13.61
CA ASP A 146 9.84 -5.26 -14.80
C ASP A 146 8.57 -4.65 -15.39
N GLY A 147 7.59 -4.32 -14.54
CA GLY A 147 6.40 -3.59 -14.96
C GLY A 147 6.73 -2.18 -15.44
N SER A 148 7.66 -1.49 -14.77
CA SER A 148 8.05 -0.11 -15.13
C SER A 148 8.62 -0.01 -16.55
N GLU A 149 9.51 -0.94 -16.91
CA GLU A 149 10.11 -1.02 -18.24
C GLU A 149 9.09 -1.31 -19.36
N GLN A 150 7.89 -1.78 -19.01
CA GLN A 150 6.78 -2.00 -19.95
C GLN A 150 5.65 -0.96 -19.80
N GLY A 151 5.72 -0.07 -18.81
CA GLY A 151 4.62 0.82 -18.46
C GLY A 151 3.38 0.07 -17.96
N GLU A 152 3.57 -1.09 -17.33
CA GLU A 152 2.51 -1.97 -16.83
C GLU A 152 2.36 -1.87 -15.31
N ARG A 153 1.12 -1.94 -14.84
CA ARG A 153 0.81 -1.94 -13.40
C ARG A 153 1.37 -3.18 -12.69
N LEU A 154 1.18 -4.34 -13.32
CA LEU A 154 1.38 -5.65 -12.73
C LEU A 154 2.87 -6.04 -12.78
N THR A 155 3.24 -7.00 -11.95
CA THR A 155 4.55 -7.66 -12.03
C THR A 155 4.61 -8.57 -13.27
N ALA A 156 5.79 -9.11 -13.60
CA ALA A 156 6.00 -9.85 -14.85
C ALA A 156 5.08 -11.08 -15.05
N ASN A 157 4.56 -11.67 -13.98
CA ASN A 157 3.59 -12.77 -14.01
C ASN A 157 2.13 -12.33 -13.85
N GLY A 158 1.83 -11.03 -13.96
CA GLY A 158 0.47 -10.51 -13.89
C GLY A 158 -0.10 -10.36 -12.48
N ILE A 159 0.72 -10.46 -11.43
CA ILE A 159 0.27 -10.22 -10.05
C ILE A 159 0.36 -8.73 -9.72
N ASP A 160 -0.72 -8.17 -9.16
CA ASP A 160 -0.72 -6.82 -8.57
C ASP A 160 0.06 -6.88 -7.25
N LEU A 161 1.23 -6.24 -7.22
CA LEU A 161 2.14 -6.26 -6.08
C LEU A 161 1.51 -5.68 -4.81
N ASN A 162 0.63 -4.69 -4.93
CA ASN A 162 -0.08 -4.10 -3.81
C ASN A 162 -1.32 -4.93 -3.39
N ARG A 163 -1.48 -6.14 -3.94
CA ARG A 163 -2.39 -7.22 -3.49
C ARG A 163 -1.67 -8.47 -2.98
N ASP A 164 -0.36 -8.57 -3.17
CA ASP A 164 0.44 -9.75 -2.85
C ASP A 164 1.10 -9.67 -1.45
N GLN A 165 0.80 -8.64 -0.66
CA GLN A 165 1.51 -8.43 0.60
C GLN A 165 1.23 -9.55 1.61
N THR A 166 0.00 -10.09 1.73
CA THR A 166 -0.25 -11.21 2.66
C THR A 166 0.14 -12.58 2.10
N LEU A 167 0.29 -12.71 0.77
CA LEU A 167 0.62 -13.97 0.11
C LEU A 167 2.11 -14.16 -0.12
N LEU A 168 2.86 -13.09 -0.40
CA LEU A 168 4.28 -13.11 -0.75
C LEU A 168 4.60 -14.11 -1.88
N SER A 169 3.81 -14.06 -2.95
CA SER A 169 3.94 -14.95 -4.10
C SER A 169 5.06 -14.52 -5.04
N THR A 170 5.33 -13.21 -5.11
CA THR A 170 6.33 -12.61 -5.98
C THR A 170 7.67 -12.37 -5.26
N PRO A 171 8.82 -12.46 -5.97
CA PRO A 171 10.11 -12.09 -5.39
C PRO A 171 10.17 -10.60 -5.02
N GLU A 172 9.44 -9.73 -5.72
CA GLU A 172 9.31 -8.31 -5.40
C GLU A 172 8.65 -8.09 -4.02
N ALA A 173 7.53 -8.79 -3.74
CA ALA A 173 6.85 -8.69 -2.43
C ALA A 173 7.74 -9.21 -1.30
N ARG A 174 8.40 -10.36 -1.51
CA ARG A 174 9.36 -10.93 -0.54
C ARG A 174 10.53 -9.99 -0.29
N THR A 175 11.03 -9.32 -1.32
CA THR A 175 12.12 -8.34 -1.22
C THR A 175 11.70 -7.15 -0.36
N LEU A 176 10.52 -6.57 -0.63
CA LEU A 176 9.99 -5.45 0.14
C LEU A 176 9.85 -5.81 1.63
N GLN A 177 9.29 -6.98 1.94
CA GLN A 177 9.12 -7.41 3.34
C GLN A 177 10.44 -7.70 4.04
N ARG A 178 11.43 -8.27 3.34
CA ARG A 178 12.78 -8.49 3.87
C ARG A 178 13.51 -7.19 4.16
N VAL A 179 13.38 -6.19 3.27
CA VAL A 179 13.93 -4.85 3.51
C VAL A 179 13.31 -4.27 4.76
N ALA A 180 11.97 -4.28 4.89
CA ALA A 180 11.32 -3.75 6.08
C ALA A 180 11.65 -4.54 7.36
N LEU A 181 11.91 -5.85 7.28
CA LEU A 181 12.42 -6.65 8.41
C LEU A 181 13.83 -6.23 8.85
N THR A 182 14.68 -5.88 7.88
CA THR A 182 16.08 -5.49 8.12
C THR A 182 16.15 -4.05 8.63
N VAL A 183 15.44 -3.14 7.97
CA VAL A 183 15.41 -1.71 8.29
C VAL A 183 14.63 -1.48 9.59
N LYS A 184 13.49 -2.16 9.79
CA LYS A 184 12.51 -1.90 10.86
C LYS A 184 12.15 -0.40 10.91
N PRO A 185 11.52 0.13 9.84
CA PRO A 185 11.28 1.56 9.71
C PRO A 185 10.36 2.08 10.82
N HIS A 186 10.67 3.29 11.31
CA HIS A 186 9.72 4.05 12.14
C HIS A 186 8.64 4.67 11.26
N LEU A 187 9.02 5.15 10.06
CA LEU A 187 8.12 5.69 9.05
C LEU A 187 8.28 4.93 7.71
N PHE A 188 7.16 4.52 7.13
CA PHE A 188 7.06 3.95 5.79
C PHE A 188 6.10 4.79 4.91
N ILE A 189 6.56 5.22 3.74
CA ILE A 189 5.71 5.90 2.74
C ILE A 189 5.84 5.20 1.40
N ASP A 190 4.70 4.87 0.80
CA ASP A 190 4.61 4.30 -0.54
C ASP A 190 3.99 5.29 -1.53
N PHE A 191 4.72 5.64 -2.58
CA PHE A 191 4.29 6.60 -3.59
C PHE A 191 3.69 5.90 -4.80
N HIS A 192 2.40 6.16 -5.01
CA HIS A 192 1.55 5.61 -6.05
C HIS A 192 0.97 6.69 -6.96
N GLU A 193 0.36 6.26 -8.06
CA GLU A 193 -0.48 7.13 -8.88
C GLU A 193 -1.88 6.55 -9.15
N TYR A 194 -2.91 7.42 -9.14
CA TYR A 194 -4.27 7.02 -9.48
C TYR A 194 -4.68 7.48 -10.87
N LYS A 195 -5.68 6.79 -11.44
CA LYS A 195 -6.34 7.19 -12.70
C LYS A 195 -7.39 8.26 -12.42
N PRO A 196 -7.23 9.49 -12.95
CA PRO A 196 -8.09 10.61 -12.57
C PRO A 196 -9.42 10.70 -13.32
N LEU A 197 -9.53 10.09 -14.51
CA LEU A 197 -10.76 9.98 -15.27
C LEU A 197 -11.30 8.55 -15.19
N ARG A 198 -12.55 8.38 -14.73
CA ARG A 198 -13.17 7.06 -14.57
C ARG A 198 -14.62 7.09 -15.05
N VAL A 199 -15.06 5.98 -15.67
CA VAL A 199 -16.46 5.79 -16.11
C VAL A 199 -17.42 5.91 -14.93
N SER A 200 -17.05 5.37 -13.76
CA SER A 200 -17.86 5.47 -12.55
C SER A 200 -18.11 6.91 -12.08
N TYR A 201 -17.30 7.88 -12.51
CA TYR A 201 -17.55 9.29 -12.16
C TYR A 201 -18.64 9.88 -13.06
N GLU A 202 -18.62 9.57 -14.35
CA GLU A 202 -19.65 9.97 -15.30
C GLU A 202 -21.04 9.46 -14.88
N GLU A 203 -21.11 8.23 -14.37
CA GLU A 203 -22.34 7.60 -13.87
C GLU A 203 -22.97 8.34 -12.67
N VAL A 204 -22.16 8.97 -11.79
CA VAL A 204 -22.68 9.71 -10.62
C VAL A 204 -22.88 11.21 -10.88
N THR A 205 -22.51 11.68 -12.07
CA THR A 205 -22.63 13.09 -12.46
C THR A 205 -23.57 13.29 -13.63
N ASP A 206 -24.59 12.43 -13.77
CA ASP A 206 -25.60 12.49 -14.83
C ASP A 206 -25.00 12.64 -16.25
N GLY A 207 -23.89 11.95 -16.52
CA GLY A 207 -23.23 11.97 -17.83
C GLY A 207 -22.23 13.12 -18.05
N LEU A 208 -21.93 13.94 -17.04
CA LEU A 208 -20.85 14.93 -17.15
C LEU A 208 -19.48 14.25 -17.29
N LEU A 209 -18.65 14.79 -18.18
CA LEU A 209 -17.27 14.36 -18.36
C LEU A 209 -16.39 14.97 -17.26
N VAL A 210 -16.28 14.26 -16.14
CA VAL A 210 -15.62 14.77 -14.92
C VAL A 210 -14.35 14.02 -14.55
N THR A 211 -13.40 14.73 -13.93
CA THR A 211 -12.15 14.16 -13.41
C THR A 211 -11.98 14.49 -11.93
N ASN A 212 -11.34 13.59 -11.17
CA ASN A 212 -10.99 13.86 -9.77
C ASN A 212 -10.06 15.11 -9.72
N PRO A 213 -10.29 16.07 -8.80
CA PRO A 213 -9.64 17.37 -8.81
C PRO A 213 -8.29 17.40 -8.09
N ASN A 214 -7.95 16.35 -7.37
CA ASN A 214 -6.83 16.36 -6.44
C ASN A 214 -5.48 16.18 -7.14
N ASP A 215 -4.40 16.75 -6.60
CA ASP A 215 -3.04 16.41 -6.97
C ASP A 215 -2.62 15.09 -6.35
N PHE A 216 -3.08 14.82 -5.12
CA PHE A 216 -2.84 13.56 -4.44
C PHE A 216 -3.94 13.22 -3.44
N MET A 217 -3.97 11.96 -3.00
CA MET A 217 -4.84 11.52 -1.92
C MET A 217 -4.08 10.71 -0.87
N PHE A 218 -4.41 10.93 0.39
CA PHE A 218 -3.83 10.25 1.54
C PHE A 218 -4.50 8.90 1.80
N LEU A 219 -3.73 7.82 1.82
CA LEU A 219 -4.17 6.54 2.37
C LEU A 219 -3.32 6.20 3.60
N TRP A 220 -3.94 6.16 4.77
CA TRP A 220 -3.37 5.56 5.97
C TRP A 220 -4.26 4.42 6.46
N SER A 221 -3.70 3.54 7.27
CA SER A 221 -4.40 2.31 7.68
C SER A 221 -5.62 2.61 8.54
N SER A 222 -6.81 2.31 8.01
CA SER A 222 -8.07 2.28 8.78
C SER A 222 -8.35 0.89 9.39
N ASN A 223 -7.39 -0.04 9.38
CA ASN A 223 -7.57 -1.35 10.00
C ASN A 223 -7.68 -1.21 11.54
N PRO A 224 -8.78 -1.67 12.17
CA PRO A 224 -8.99 -1.50 13.61
C PRO A 224 -7.96 -2.21 14.49
N ASN A 225 -7.21 -3.18 13.94
CA ASN A 225 -6.16 -3.87 14.68
C ASN A 225 -4.87 -3.06 14.79
N VAL A 226 -4.66 -2.02 13.97
CA VAL A 226 -3.48 -1.16 14.10
C VAL A 226 -3.55 -0.38 15.40
N SER A 227 -2.43 -0.37 16.14
CA SER A 227 -2.28 0.33 17.41
C SER A 227 -2.84 1.75 17.33
N PRO A 228 -3.72 2.17 18.25
CA PRO A 228 -4.22 3.53 18.29
C PRO A 228 -3.10 4.57 18.31
N ALA A 229 -1.98 4.31 19.00
CA ALA A 229 -0.85 5.23 19.07
C ALA A 229 -0.28 5.59 17.69
N LEU A 230 -0.18 4.60 16.77
CA LEU A 230 0.28 4.83 15.41
C LEU A 230 -0.72 5.64 14.57
N ARG A 231 -2.03 5.43 14.80
CA ARG A 231 -3.08 6.18 14.10
C ARG A 231 -3.13 7.62 14.58
N THR A 232 -3.05 7.84 15.89
CA THR A 232 -3.04 9.17 16.51
C THR A 232 -1.90 10.04 15.97
N VAL A 233 -0.67 9.52 15.86
CA VAL A 233 0.43 10.33 15.29
C VAL A 233 0.24 10.68 13.81
N VAL A 234 -0.46 9.83 13.04
CA VAL A 234 -0.82 10.14 11.65
C VAL A 234 -1.85 11.26 11.58
N ASP A 235 -2.91 11.13 12.38
CA ASP A 235 -4.04 12.07 12.40
C ASP A 235 -3.64 13.44 12.99
N ASP A 236 -2.78 13.46 14.02
CA ASP A 236 -2.39 14.67 14.74
C ASP A 236 -1.24 15.44 14.07
N PHE A 237 -0.31 14.75 13.41
CA PHE A 237 0.91 15.36 12.87
C PHE A 237 1.00 15.20 11.36
N TYR A 238 1.02 13.98 10.85
CA TYR A 238 1.39 13.76 9.44
C TYR A 238 0.38 14.27 8.43
N VAL A 239 -0.92 13.98 8.60
CA VAL A 239 -1.96 14.47 7.69
C VAL A 239 -2.10 15.99 7.77
N PRO A 240 -2.15 16.61 8.96
CA PRO A 240 -2.22 18.07 9.08
C PRO A 240 -1.00 18.81 8.49
N GLU A 241 0.23 18.34 8.76
CA GLU A 241 1.44 18.98 8.22
C GLU A 241 1.55 18.84 6.70
N ALA A 242 1.24 17.66 6.16
CA ALA A 242 1.24 17.47 4.71
C ALA A 242 0.12 18.26 4.01
N SER A 243 -1.04 18.44 4.67
CA SER A 243 -2.12 19.29 4.15
C SER A 243 -1.71 20.77 4.14
N ARG A 244 -1.11 21.27 5.22
CA ARG A 244 -0.55 22.65 5.26
C ARG A 244 0.52 22.87 4.20
N MET A 245 1.40 21.90 4.00
CA MET A 245 2.38 21.95 2.92
C MET A 245 1.68 22.02 1.56
N ALA A 246 0.67 21.18 1.32
CA ALA A 246 -0.06 21.15 0.07
C ALA A 246 -0.75 22.49 -0.21
N ASP A 247 -1.43 23.07 0.79
CA ASP A 247 -2.05 24.39 0.69
C ASP A 247 -1.03 25.49 0.34
N ALA A 248 0.14 25.47 0.99
CA ALA A 248 1.21 26.45 0.76
C ALA A 248 1.82 26.33 -0.66
N GLU A 249 1.87 25.13 -1.21
CA GLU A 249 2.36 24.83 -2.56
C GLU A 249 1.26 24.91 -3.64
N GLY A 250 0.02 25.20 -3.23
CA GLY A 250 -1.15 25.22 -4.11
C GLY A 250 -1.47 23.86 -4.73
N LEU A 251 -1.25 22.77 -3.98
CA LEU A 251 -1.54 21.38 -4.36
C LEU A 251 -2.87 20.95 -3.72
N THR A 252 -3.80 20.43 -4.51
CA THR A 252 -5.09 19.95 -3.99
C THR A 252 -4.98 18.53 -3.44
N HIS A 253 -5.70 18.23 -2.36
CA HIS A 253 -5.61 16.94 -1.69
C HIS A 253 -6.93 16.45 -1.11
N HIS A 254 -7.02 15.14 -0.88
CA HIS A 254 -8.18 14.51 -0.24
C HIS A 254 -7.80 13.21 0.47
N THR A 255 -8.66 12.67 1.32
CA THR A 255 -8.54 11.28 1.77
C THR A 255 -8.73 10.34 0.58
N TYR A 256 -7.96 9.27 0.49
CA TYR A 256 -8.05 8.30 -0.59
C TYR A 256 -9.47 7.81 -0.82
N PHE A 257 -9.90 7.73 -2.08
CA PHE A 257 -11.13 7.07 -2.42
C PHE A 257 -11.08 6.26 -3.70
N THR A 258 -11.90 5.22 -3.74
CA THR A 258 -12.13 4.36 -4.91
C THR A 258 -13.61 4.14 -5.12
N THR A 259 -13.98 3.67 -6.31
CA THR A 259 -15.36 3.31 -6.62
C THR A 259 -15.52 1.81 -6.72
N LYS A 260 -16.67 1.30 -6.30
CA LYS A 260 -17.13 -0.08 -6.56
C LYS A 260 -18.55 -0.02 -7.08
N SER A 261 -18.84 -0.78 -8.13
CA SER A 261 -20.23 -1.02 -8.56
C SER A 261 -20.86 -2.09 -7.68
N ASN A 262 -22.05 -1.82 -7.17
CA ASN A 262 -22.86 -2.74 -6.39
C ASN A 262 -24.28 -2.76 -6.98
N ARG A 263 -24.60 -3.81 -7.74
CA ARG A 263 -25.92 -3.98 -8.40
C ARG A 263 -26.35 -2.76 -9.25
N GLY A 264 -25.39 -2.12 -9.92
CA GLY A 264 -25.62 -0.95 -10.77
C GLY A 264 -25.48 0.40 -10.07
N GLU A 265 -25.38 0.42 -8.73
CA GLU A 265 -25.09 1.63 -7.97
C GLU A 265 -23.57 1.81 -7.77
N ILE A 266 -23.07 3.03 -7.94
CA ILE A 266 -21.67 3.36 -7.66
C ILE A 266 -21.52 3.79 -6.20
N ILE A 267 -20.72 3.05 -5.45
CA ILE A 267 -20.40 3.35 -4.06
C ILE A 267 -18.93 3.77 -3.96
N PHE A 268 -18.68 4.90 -3.30
CA PHE A 268 -17.35 5.40 -3.02
C PHE A 268 -16.81 4.81 -1.70
N ASN A 269 -15.66 4.16 -1.73
CA ASN A 269 -14.96 3.74 -0.52
C ASN A 269 -13.94 4.81 -0.16
N ILE A 270 -14.12 5.46 0.99
CA ILE A 270 -13.20 6.48 1.53
C ILE A 270 -12.25 5.80 2.53
N GLY A 271 -10.94 5.96 2.33
CA GLY A 271 -9.88 5.30 3.09
C GLY A 271 -9.68 3.83 2.73
N GLY A 272 -8.98 3.09 3.59
CA GLY A 272 -8.73 1.67 3.35
C GLY A 272 -8.11 0.95 4.54
N SER A 273 -8.53 -0.30 4.75
CA SER A 273 -8.19 -1.14 5.92
C SER A 273 -7.61 -2.51 5.54
N SER A 274 -7.42 -2.76 4.24
CA SER A 274 -7.10 -4.09 3.73
C SER A 274 -5.61 -4.41 3.93
N PRO A 275 -5.26 -5.47 4.70
CA PRO A 275 -3.88 -5.83 5.01
C PRO A 275 -3.06 -6.28 3.80
N ARG A 276 -3.68 -6.55 2.65
CA ARG A 276 -2.97 -6.89 1.40
C ARG A 276 -2.25 -5.70 0.75
N SER A 277 -2.49 -4.47 1.25
CA SER A 277 -1.81 -3.26 0.77
C SER A 277 -0.54 -2.98 1.55
N SER A 278 0.46 -2.39 0.89
CA SER A 278 1.75 -2.00 1.48
C SER A 278 1.56 -1.11 2.72
N THR A 279 0.63 -0.15 2.68
CA THR A 279 0.33 0.71 3.83
C THR A 279 -0.13 -0.06 5.05
N ASN A 280 -1.20 -0.85 4.88
CA ASN A 280 -1.85 -1.51 5.99
C ASN A 280 -0.96 -2.62 6.56
N ILE A 281 -0.24 -3.35 5.71
CA ILE A 281 0.67 -4.38 6.19
C ILE A 281 1.82 -3.78 7.00
N MET A 282 2.40 -2.65 6.58
CA MET A 282 3.48 -2.00 7.33
C MET A 282 2.97 -1.39 8.64
N ALA A 283 1.74 -0.86 8.66
CA ALA A 283 1.09 -0.39 9.88
C ALA A 283 0.86 -1.52 10.89
N LEU A 284 0.41 -2.69 10.42
CA LEU A 284 0.21 -3.89 11.26
C LEU A 284 1.53 -4.47 11.79
N ARG A 285 2.67 -4.13 11.18
CA ARG A 285 4.02 -4.46 11.65
C ARG A 285 4.58 -3.49 12.69
N GLY A 286 3.86 -2.43 13.03
CA GLY A 286 4.28 -1.45 14.03
C GLY A 286 4.96 -0.19 13.46
N ALA A 287 4.97 -0.01 12.14
CA ALA A 287 5.49 1.22 11.53
C ALA A 287 4.39 2.27 11.39
N ILE A 288 4.75 3.56 11.49
CA ILE A 288 3.89 4.63 10.99
C ILE A 288 3.90 4.53 9.48
N SER A 289 2.72 4.39 8.86
CA SER A 289 2.64 3.94 7.48
C SER A 289 1.53 4.62 6.70
N MET A 290 1.88 5.17 5.53
CA MET A 290 0.96 5.83 4.62
C MET A 290 1.31 5.52 3.16
N LEU A 291 0.35 5.68 2.28
CA LEU A 291 0.51 5.64 0.83
C LEU A 291 -0.12 6.88 0.22
N MET A 292 0.59 7.44 -0.76
CA MET A 292 0.18 8.65 -1.46
C MET A 292 -0.28 8.29 -2.86
N GLU A 293 -1.53 8.56 -3.19
CA GLU A 293 -2.08 8.34 -4.53
C GLU A 293 -2.03 9.66 -5.29
N VAL A 294 -0.94 9.88 -6.03
CA VAL A 294 -0.73 11.08 -6.85
C VAL A 294 -1.52 10.95 -8.14
N ARG A 295 -2.11 12.02 -8.64
CA ARG A 295 -2.81 12.04 -9.93
C ARG A 295 -1.86 11.56 -11.03
N GLY A 296 -2.16 10.56 -11.86
CA GLY A 296 -1.18 10.20 -12.89
C GLY A 296 -1.43 9.07 -13.88
N VAL A 297 -2.13 8.00 -13.50
CA VAL A 297 -2.25 6.81 -14.34
C VAL A 297 -2.99 7.13 -15.63
N GLY A 298 -2.29 6.97 -16.76
CA GLY A 298 -2.81 7.24 -18.11
C GLY A 298 -2.74 8.70 -18.57
N LEU A 299 -2.08 9.58 -17.80
CA LEU A 299 -1.79 10.96 -18.22
C LEU A 299 -0.54 11.09 -19.11
N GLY A 300 0.27 10.03 -19.26
CA GLY A 300 1.52 10.12 -20.02
C GLY A 300 2.44 11.18 -19.40
N ARG A 301 2.93 12.16 -20.16
CA ARG A 301 3.75 13.27 -19.63
C ARG A 301 2.95 14.52 -19.22
N THR A 302 1.62 14.52 -19.38
CA THR A 302 0.77 15.64 -18.94
C THR A 302 0.92 15.87 -17.44
N SER A 303 1.15 17.13 -17.04
CA SER A 303 1.44 17.54 -15.65
C SER A 303 2.55 16.74 -14.96
N TYR A 304 3.45 16.07 -15.69
CA TYR A 304 4.46 15.21 -15.07
C TYR A 304 5.38 15.96 -14.12
N LYS A 305 5.76 17.20 -14.47
CA LYS A 305 6.56 18.05 -13.59
C LYS A 305 5.85 18.33 -12.27
N ARG A 306 4.57 18.72 -12.32
CA ARG A 306 3.75 18.90 -11.11
C ARG A 306 3.63 17.61 -10.28
N ARG A 307 3.39 16.45 -10.91
CA ARG A 307 3.27 15.16 -10.20
C ARG A 307 4.56 14.77 -9.46
N VAL A 308 5.70 14.92 -10.13
CA VAL A 308 7.02 14.65 -9.54
C VAL A 308 7.31 15.62 -8.38
N TYR A 309 6.94 16.88 -8.54
CA TYR A 309 7.05 17.88 -7.49
C TYR A 309 6.18 17.53 -6.28
N THR A 310 4.93 17.10 -6.48
CA THR A 310 4.04 16.62 -5.41
C THR A 310 4.69 15.49 -4.62
N VAL A 311 5.26 14.48 -5.28
CA VAL A 311 5.99 13.38 -4.61
C VAL A 311 7.16 13.91 -3.79
N TYR A 312 7.98 14.78 -4.37
CA TYR A 312 9.13 15.38 -3.67
C TYR A 312 8.69 16.15 -2.42
N LYS A 313 7.69 17.02 -2.54
CA LYS A 313 7.19 17.85 -1.44
C LYS A 313 6.54 17.02 -0.34
N LEU A 314 5.86 15.94 -0.70
CA LEU A 314 5.36 14.97 0.28
C LEU A 314 6.51 14.29 1.01
N ALA A 315 7.52 13.75 0.29
CA ALA A 315 8.70 13.14 0.92
C ALA A 315 9.42 14.11 1.86
N GLU A 316 9.59 15.37 1.45
CA GLU A 316 10.13 16.44 2.31
C GLU A 316 9.26 16.68 3.55
N SER A 317 7.94 16.87 3.36
CA SER A 317 7.00 17.15 4.46
C SER A 317 7.00 16.02 5.48
N PHE A 318 6.86 14.76 5.05
CA PHE A 318 6.91 13.61 5.94
C PHE A 318 8.24 13.55 6.70
N ALA A 319 9.37 13.79 6.03
CA ALA A 319 10.67 13.79 6.68
C ALA A 319 10.80 14.90 7.76
N ARG A 320 10.32 16.11 7.47
CA ARG A 320 10.32 17.23 8.42
C ARG A 320 9.41 16.95 9.62
N THR A 321 8.20 16.46 9.39
CA THR A 321 7.30 16.04 10.48
C THR A 321 7.95 14.97 11.35
N THR A 322 8.67 14.00 10.76
CA THR A 322 9.39 12.99 11.55
C THR A 322 10.51 13.59 12.39
N PHE A 323 11.24 14.55 11.86
CA PHE A 323 12.32 15.25 12.55
C PHE A 323 11.81 16.10 13.72
N GLU A 324 10.70 16.81 13.52
CA GLU A 324 10.09 17.73 14.49
C GLU A 324 9.37 17.01 15.63
N HIS A 325 8.78 15.84 15.36
CA HIS A 325 8.00 15.05 16.33
C HIS A 325 8.68 13.73 16.71
N GLU A 326 10.02 13.72 16.78
CA GLU A 326 10.81 12.51 17.04
C GLU A 326 10.33 11.73 18.27
N ASP A 327 10.11 12.42 19.39
CA ASP A 327 9.74 11.78 20.66
C ASP A 327 8.36 11.09 20.58
N GLN A 328 7.39 11.77 19.97
CA GLN A 328 6.03 11.24 19.79
C GLN A 328 6.05 10.02 18.86
N ILE A 329 6.87 10.05 17.82
CA ILE A 329 6.99 8.96 16.84
C ILE A 329 7.63 7.74 17.47
N ARG A 330 8.75 7.92 18.20
CA ARG A 330 9.41 6.81 18.92
C ARG A 330 8.46 6.18 19.92
N LYS A 331 7.81 7.01 20.74
CA LYS A 331 6.81 6.56 21.71
C LYS A 331 5.69 5.77 21.05
N ALA A 332 5.12 6.25 19.95
CA ALA A 332 4.04 5.55 19.26
C ALA A 332 4.47 4.19 18.69
N VAL A 333 5.68 4.10 18.13
CA VAL A 333 6.26 2.84 17.64
C VAL A 333 6.51 1.87 18.80
N ASP A 334 7.09 2.34 19.90
CA ASP A 334 7.38 1.51 21.09
C ASP A 334 6.10 1.00 21.76
N GLU A 335 5.07 1.83 21.89
CA GLU A 335 3.75 1.44 22.38
C GLU A 335 3.09 0.41 21.45
N SER A 336 3.23 0.57 20.13
CA SER A 336 2.67 -0.36 19.16
C SER A 336 3.26 -1.78 19.27
N ALA A 337 4.54 -1.89 19.63
CA ALA A 337 5.23 -3.18 19.80
C ALA A 337 4.66 -4.00 20.97
N HIS A 338 3.95 -3.37 21.90
CA HIS A 338 3.33 -4.00 23.07
C HIS A 338 1.79 -4.01 23.00
N TYR A 339 1.21 -3.59 21.87
CA TYR A 339 -0.24 -3.51 21.71
C TYR A 339 -0.88 -4.90 21.76
N ASN A 340 -1.78 -5.10 22.73
CA ASN A 340 -2.38 -6.39 23.05
C ASN A 340 -3.92 -6.37 23.11
N GLY A 341 -4.55 -5.36 22.52
CA GLY A 341 -6.00 -5.25 22.45
C GLY A 341 -6.67 -6.45 21.77
N ASP A 342 -7.98 -6.58 22.01
CA ASP A 342 -8.82 -7.58 21.37
C ASP A 342 -8.73 -7.51 19.84
N ILE A 343 -8.95 -8.65 19.21
CA ILE A 343 -8.82 -8.81 17.77
C ILE A 343 -10.13 -8.41 17.10
N ALA A 344 -10.08 -7.39 16.25
CA ALA A 344 -11.15 -7.07 15.33
C ALA A 344 -11.05 -8.01 14.11
N VAL A 345 -11.71 -9.17 14.19
CA VAL A 345 -11.62 -10.23 13.19
C VAL A 345 -12.31 -9.82 11.89
N THR A 346 -13.54 -9.31 12.01
CA THR A 346 -14.29 -8.73 10.88
C THR A 346 -14.83 -7.37 11.27
N PHE A 347 -14.89 -6.46 10.29
CA PHE A 347 -15.34 -5.09 10.48
C PHE A 347 -15.89 -4.55 9.16
N ARG A 348 -16.69 -3.49 9.23
CA ARG A 348 -17.36 -2.89 8.09
C ARG A 348 -17.26 -1.37 8.15
N SER A 349 -16.88 -0.76 7.02
CA SER A 349 -16.92 0.70 6.85
C SER A 349 -18.33 1.25 7.01
N LYS A 350 -18.46 2.37 7.73
CA LYS A 350 -19.74 3.02 7.98
C LYS A 350 -20.32 3.60 6.68
N PRO A 351 -21.59 3.32 6.35
CA PRO A 351 -22.27 4.00 5.25
C PRO A 351 -22.45 5.49 5.53
N ALA A 352 -22.32 6.30 4.49
CA ALA A 352 -22.69 7.70 4.49
C ALA A 352 -23.42 8.02 3.18
N SER A 353 -24.61 8.61 3.30
CA SER A 353 -25.40 9.11 2.16
C SER A 353 -25.13 10.60 1.99
N ASP A 354 -25.32 11.10 0.76
CA ASP A 354 -25.07 12.48 0.39
C ASP A 354 -23.65 12.99 0.73
N TYR A 355 -22.66 12.11 0.71
CA TYR A 355 -21.28 12.48 1.01
C TYR A 355 -20.75 13.39 -0.12
N PRO A 356 -20.31 14.63 0.18
CA PRO A 356 -19.92 15.57 -0.87
C PRO A 356 -18.54 15.21 -1.42
N LEU A 357 -18.43 15.01 -2.73
CA LEU A 357 -17.16 14.90 -3.45
C LEU A 357 -17.03 15.94 -4.54
N ASN A 358 -15.84 16.54 -4.62
CA ASN A 358 -15.50 17.50 -5.67
C ASN A 358 -14.97 16.79 -6.91
N PHE A 359 -15.32 17.34 -8.07
CA PHE A 359 -14.83 16.95 -9.39
C PHE A 359 -14.56 18.18 -10.25
N ILE A 360 -13.73 18.05 -11.29
CA ILE A 360 -13.60 19.04 -12.36
C ILE A 360 -14.44 18.57 -13.55
N ASP A 361 -15.45 19.36 -13.93
CA ASP A 361 -16.11 19.26 -15.23
C ASP A 361 -15.10 19.70 -16.30
N MET A 362 -14.65 18.75 -17.12
CA MET A 362 -13.58 18.99 -18.09
C MET A 362 -14.01 19.83 -19.28
N LEU A 363 -15.31 19.87 -19.59
CA LEU A 363 -15.86 20.65 -20.70
C LEU A 363 -16.10 22.09 -20.27
N ALA A 364 -16.73 22.28 -19.10
CA ALA A 364 -16.96 23.61 -18.54
C ALA A 364 -15.69 24.20 -17.87
N CYS A 365 -14.66 23.37 -17.64
CA CYS A 365 -13.41 23.76 -16.98
C CYS A 365 -13.67 24.42 -15.61
N LYS A 366 -14.55 23.83 -14.81
CA LYS A 366 -14.97 24.32 -13.49
C LYS A 366 -15.08 23.17 -12.50
N GLU A 367 -14.92 23.47 -11.22
CA GLU A 367 -15.21 22.51 -10.17
C GLU A 367 -16.72 22.39 -9.94
N ILE A 368 -17.14 21.19 -9.58
CA ILE A 368 -18.50 20.85 -9.17
C ILE A 368 -18.42 19.96 -7.93
N THR A 369 -19.43 20.03 -7.07
CA THR A 369 -19.58 19.14 -5.91
C THR A 369 -20.78 18.25 -6.14
N VAL A 370 -20.61 16.96 -5.91
CA VAL A 370 -21.60 15.93 -6.20
C VAL A 370 -21.83 15.13 -4.92
N PRO A 371 -23.08 15.01 -4.43
CA PRO A 371 -23.41 14.10 -3.34
C PRO A 371 -23.30 12.66 -3.84
N VAL A 372 -22.60 11.80 -3.10
CA VAL A 372 -22.42 10.38 -3.45
C VAL A 372 -22.72 9.45 -2.28
N GLU A 373 -23.08 8.21 -2.59
CA GLU A 373 -23.11 7.15 -1.59
C GLU A 373 -21.70 6.67 -1.27
N ALA A 374 -21.35 6.66 0.02
CA ALA A 374 -20.01 6.40 0.50
C ALA A 374 -19.94 5.34 1.60
N ARG A 375 -18.75 4.76 1.75
CA ARG A 375 -18.34 3.83 2.81
C ARG A 375 -17.06 4.37 3.44
N ILE A 376 -17.14 4.84 4.68
CA ILE A 376 -16.06 5.53 5.39
C ILE A 376 -15.26 4.52 6.21
N ALA A 377 -14.09 4.12 5.72
CA ALA A 377 -13.24 3.13 6.39
C ALA A 377 -12.66 3.62 7.73
N PRO A 378 -12.23 4.88 7.90
CA PRO A 378 -11.81 5.40 9.21
C PRO A 378 -12.88 5.29 10.31
N GLU A 379 -14.16 5.27 9.92
CA GLU A 379 -15.31 5.13 10.83
C GLU A 379 -15.85 3.69 10.87
N SER A 380 -15.01 2.67 10.64
CA SER A 380 -15.46 1.27 10.62
C SER A 380 -16.00 0.79 11.97
N GLU A 381 -17.04 -0.04 11.91
CA GLU A 381 -17.58 -0.78 13.04
C GLU A 381 -17.02 -2.20 13.07
N VAL A 382 -16.59 -2.69 14.24
CA VAL A 382 -16.15 -4.07 14.42
C VAL A 382 -17.37 -4.98 14.54
N VAL A 383 -17.45 -5.99 13.67
CA VAL A 383 -18.58 -6.92 13.58
C VAL A 383 -18.30 -8.21 14.35
N LEU A 384 -17.06 -8.69 14.34
CA LEU A 384 -16.62 -9.85 15.11
C LEU A 384 -15.35 -9.50 15.88
N THR A 385 -15.45 -9.58 17.20
CA THR A 385 -14.31 -9.40 18.11
C THR A 385 -13.94 -10.74 18.74
N ARG A 386 -12.64 -11.00 18.92
CA ARG A 386 -12.13 -12.13 19.68
C ARG A 386 -11.04 -11.70 20.66
N GLN A 387 -11.02 -12.33 21.83
CA GLN A 387 -9.93 -12.14 22.78
C GLN A 387 -8.61 -12.60 22.16
N ARG A 388 -7.54 -11.81 22.36
CA ARG A 388 -6.20 -12.16 21.91
C ARG A 388 -5.66 -13.37 22.69
N PRO A 389 -5.21 -14.45 22.01
CA PRO A 389 -4.61 -15.60 22.68
C PRO A 389 -3.20 -15.30 23.19
N VAL A 390 -2.68 -16.14 24.08
CA VAL A 390 -1.25 -16.06 24.50
C VAL A 390 -0.31 -16.71 23.48
N ALA A 391 -0.83 -17.64 22.68
CA ALA A 391 -0.10 -18.24 21.56
C ALA A 391 -1.09 -18.75 20.50
N TYR A 392 -0.66 -18.78 19.24
CA TYR A 392 -1.27 -19.65 18.23
C TYR A 392 -0.45 -20.93 18.11
N TYR A 393 -1.11 -22.03 17.72
CA TYR A 393 -0.45 -23.25 17.28
C TYR A 393 -0.86 -23.55 15.84
N LEU A 394 0.07 -24.09 15.06
CA LEU A 394 -0.15 -24.57 13.69
C LEU A 394 0.23 -26.05 13.58
N ASP A 395 -0.55 -26.79 12.79
CA ASP A 395 -0.19 -28.16 12.41
C ASP A 395 1.14 -28.22 11.65
N ALA A 396 1.84 -29.35 11.79
CA ALA A 396 3.13 -29.59 11.13
C ALA A 396 3.10 -29.47 9.60
N ASN A 397 1.93 -29.61 8.97
CA ASN A 397 1.76 -29.52 7.51
C ASN A 397 1.48 -28.09 7.01
N GLN A 398 1.37 -27.08 7.88
CA GLN A 398 1.09 -25.68 7.51
C GLN A 398 2.33 -24.94 6.98
N ASN A 399 3.11 -25.60 6.11
CA ASN A 399 4.42 -25.12 5.65
C ASN A 399 4.37 -23.75 4.98
N ARG A 400 3.35 -23.47 4.16
CA ARG A 400 3.23 -22.18 3.47
C ARG A 400 2.92 -21.03 4.43
N ALA A 401 2.04 -21.26 5.42
CA ALA A 401 1.76 -20.28 6.47
C ALA A 401 3.05 -19.95 7.25
N VAL A 402 3.80 -20.99 7.65
CA VAL A 402 5.08 -20.83 8.37
C VAL A 402 6.11 -20.08 7.53
N GLU A 403 6.26 -20.41 6.25
CA GLU A 403 7.19 -19.70 5.35
C GLU A 403 6.88 -18.20 5.27
N ILE A 404 5.59 -17.84 5.12
CA ILE A 404 5.16 -16.43 5.07
C ILE A 404 5.45 -15.73 6.41
N LEU A 405 5.10 -16.36 7.53
CA LEU A 405 5.37 -15.81 8.87
C LEU A 405 6.87 -15.61 9.12
N GLN A 406 7.72 -16.55 8.72
CA GLN A 406 9.18 -16.44 8.79
C GLN A 406 9.70 -15.30 7.92
N HIS A 407 9.13 -15.11 6.71
CA HIS A 407 9.49 -13.98 5.84
C HIS A 407 9.18 -12.62 6.47
N TYR A 408 8.13 -12.53 7.29
CA TYR A 408 7.82 -11.34 8.09
C TYR A 408 8.73 -11.15 9.30
N GLY A 409 9.45 -12.20 9.71
CA GLY A 409 10.26 -12.24 10.92
C GLY A 409 9.45 -12.55 12.18
N VAL A 410 8.29 -13.20 12.05
CA VAL A 410 7.50 -13.68 13.18
C VAL A 410 8.29 -14.73 13.94
N GLU A 411 8.35 -14.59 15.27
CA GLU A 411 8.94 -15.58 16.15
C GLU A 411 8.01 -16.78 16.26
N LEU A 412 8.54 -17.97 15.97
CA LEU A 412 7.84 -19.24 16.08
C LEU A 412 8.79 -20.35 16.53
N GLU A 413 8.27 -21.23 17.36
CA GLU A 413 8.94 -22.38 17.94
C GLU A 413 8.42 -23.64 17.25
N ARG A 414 9.33 -24.48 16.72
CA ARG A 414 8.97 -25.78 16.16
C ARG A 414 9.06 -26.84 17.26
N LEU A 415 7.99 -27.57 17.50
CA LEU A 415 7.93 -28.60 18.55
C LEU A 415 8.87 -29.76 18.21
N GLU A 416 9.79 -30.09 19.12
CA GLU A 416 10.75 -31.18 18.94
C GLU A 416 10.16 -32.56 19.23
N SER A 417 9.15 -32.62 20.09
CA SER A 417 8.42 -33.83 20.47
C SER A 417 6.91 -33.56 20.47
N PRO A 418 6.05 -34.59 20.43
CA PRO A 418 4.62 -34.40 20.58
C PRO A 418 4.26 -33.66 21.88
N GLU A 419 3.33 -32.72 21.80
CA GLU A 419 2.84 -31.92 22.94
C GLU A 419 1.33 -32.09 23.07
N THR A 420 0.85 -32.45 24.26
CA THR A 420 -0.58 -32.50 24.58
C THR A 420 -0.96 -31.23 25.34
N VAL A 421 -1.85 -30.43 24.75
CA VAL A 421 -2.22 -29.11 25.26
C VAL A 421 -3.71 -28.86 25.03
N GLU A 422 -4.35 -28.18 25.98
CA GLU A 422 -5.71 -27.66 25.80
C GLU A 422 -5.67 -26.40 24.92
N LEU A 423 -6.38 -26.44 23.80
CA LEU A 423 -6.44 -25.40 22.79
C LEU A 423 -7.89 -25.10 22.39
N GLU A 424 -8.16 -23.84 22.09
CA GLU A 424 -9.39 -23.43 21.44
C GLU A 424 -9.26 -23.69 19.93
N CYS A 425 -10.16 -24.51 19.41
CA CYS A 425 -10.15 -25.03 18.05
C CYS A 425 -11.26 -24.38 17.22
N TYR A 426 -11.00 -24.12 15.94
CA TYR A 426 -12.02 -23.65 15.00
C TYR A 426 -12.60 -24.79 14.19
N THR A 427 -13.92 -24.95 14.23
CA THR A 427 -14.66 -25.82 13.31
C THR A 427 -15.36 -24.95 12.28
N VAL A 428 -15.09 -25.19 10.99
CA VAL A 428 -15.68 -24.42 9.89
C VAL A 428 -17.16 -24.78 9.74
N THR A 429 -18.04 -23.80 9.88
CA THR A 429 -19.49 -23.97 9.72
C THR A 429 -19.98 -23.51 8.36
N LYS A 430 -19.22 -22.62 7.71
CA LYS A 430 -19.50 -22.10 6.37
C LYS A 430 -18.19 -21.86 5.63
N ALA A 431 -18.17 -22.16 4.32
CA ALA A 431 -17.08 -21.83 3.43
C ALA A 431 -17.67 -21.49 2.05
N VAL A 432 -17.56 -20.24 1.63
CA VAL A 432 -18.11 -19.74 0.37
C VAL A 432 -17.03 -19.05 -0.42
N GLU A 433 -16.77 -19.56 -1.62
CA GLU A 433 -15.84 -18.95 -2.55
C GLU A 433 -16.35 -17.60 -3.04
N SER A 434 -15.45 -16.63 -3.12
CA SER A 434 -15.69 -15.32 -3.72
C SER A 434 -15.82 -15.44 -5.24
N HIS A 435 -16.61 -14.57 -5.85
CA HIS A 435 -16.69 -14.47 -7.32
C HIS A 435 -15.53 -13.63 -7.90
N ASP A 436 -14.90 -12.80 -7.07
CA ASP A 436 -13.82 -11.90 -7.47
C ASP A 436 -12.46 -12.59 -7.33
N LEU A 437 -11.70 -12.63 -8.43
CA LEU A 437 -10.30 -13.08 -8.43
C LEU A 437 -9.40 -11.99 -7.82
N VAL A 438 -8.61 -12.37 -6.82
CA VAL A 438 -7.67 -11.48 -6.13
C VAL A 438 -6.29 -12.13 -6.13
N ALA A 439 -5.29 -11.44 -6.68
CA ALA A 439 -3.91 -11.95 -6.75
C ALA A 439 -3.80 -13.39 -7.34
N GLY A 440 -4.66 -13.72 -8.31
CA GLY A 440 -4.67 -15.03 -8.97
C GLY A 440 -5.43 -16.14 -8.22
N ILE A 441 -6.08 -15.84 -7.09
CA ILE A 441 -6.90 -16.81 -6.33
C ILE A 441 -8.34 -16.32 -6.14
N LEU A 442 -9.28 -17.24 -5.91
CA LEU A 442 -10.64 -16.91 -5.47
C LEU A 442 -10.70 -17.03 -3.94
N PRO A 443 -10.78 -15.90 -3.19
CA PRO A 443 -10.79 -15.93 -1.74
C PRO A 443 -11.96 -16.75 -1.17
N LEU A 444 -11.76 -17.36 -0.01
CA LEU A 444 -12.74 -18.16 0.69
C LEU A 444 -13.31 -17.39 1.90
N ASN A 445 -14.60 -17.08 1.88
CA ASN A 445 -15.28 -16.48 3.02
C ASN A 445 -15.76 -17.60 3.94
N VAL A 446 -15.21 -17.67 5.15
CA VAL A 446 -15.56 -18.71 6.13
C VAL A 446 -16.34 -18.14 7.31
N ALA A 447 -17.03 -19.03 8.03
CA ALA A 447 -17.48 -18.80 9.39
C ALA A 447 -17.09 -20.01 10.24
N THR A 448 -16.75 -19.78 11.51
CA THR A 448 -16.30 -20.83 12.42
C THR A 448 -17.02 -20.78 13.76
N ASN A 449 -17.17 -21.94 14.39
CA ASN A 449 -17.47 -22.06 15.81
C ASN A 449 -16.20 -22.47 16.56
N THR A 450 -16.06 -22.03 17.80
CA THR A 450 -14.91 -22.38 18.63
C THR A 450 -15.29 -23.38 19.73
N SER A 451 -14.34 -24.23 20.11
CA SER A 451 -14.48 -25.15 21.24
C SER A 451 -13.12 -25.48 21.84
N ASN A 452 -13.04 -25.61 23.16
CA ASN A 452 -11.81 -26.04 23.83
C ASN A 452 -11.69 -27.55 23.73
N ARG A 453 -10.52 -28.02 23.29
CA ARG A 453 -10.20 -29.44 23.17
C ARG A 453 -8.76 -29.67 23.60
N THR A 454 -8.54 -30.77 24.29
CA THR A 454 -7.18 -31.30 24.48
C THR A 454 -6.74 -31.97 23.18
N ILE A 455 -5.68 -31.43 22.56
CA ILE A 455 -5.10 -31.94 21.31
C ILE A 455 -3.67 -32.38 21.60
N THR A 456 -3.25 -33.48 20.98
CA THR A 456 -1.85 -33.88 20.89
C THR A 456 -1.31 -33.45 19.54
N LEU A 457 -0.47 -32.41 19.53
CA LEU A 457 0.23 -31.93 18.34
C LEU A 457 1.49 -32.78 18.15
N PRO A 458 1.78 -33.29 16.93
CA PRO A 458 2.98 -34.07 16.68
C PRO A 458 4.24 -33.17 16.70
N ALA A 459 5.41 -33.82 16.82
CA ALA A 459 6.69 -33.17 16.55
C ALA A 459 6.67 -32.55 15.15
N GLY A 460 7.22 -31.33 15.02
CA GLY A 460 7.21 -30.56 13.80
C GLY A 460 6.04 -29.59 13.65
N SER A 461 5.03 -29.63 14.53
CA SER A 461 4.06 -28.55 14.68
C SER A 461 4.72 -27.27 15.21
N TYR A 462 4.00 -26.15 15.16
CA TYR A 462 4.56 -24.84 15.51
C TYR A 462 3.75 -24.14 16.58
N ARG A 463 4.45 -23.46 17.49
CA ARG A 463 3.91 -22.55 18.49
C ARG A 463 4.37 -21.13 18.19
N ILE A 464 3.43 -20.18 18.17
CA ILE A 464 3.67 -18.77 17.86
C ILE A 464 3.31 -17.96 19.10
N PRO A 465 4.28 -17.54 19.94
CA PRO A 465 3.99 -16.75 21.14
C PRO A 465 3.44 -15.37 20.77
N MET A 466 2.41 -14.88 21.45
CA MET A 466 1.84 -13.55 21.15
C MET A 466 2.51 -12.40 21.90
N SER A 467 3.52 -12.69 22.72
CA SER A 467 4.39 -11.70 23.38
C SER A 467 5.53 -11.26 22.46
N GLN A 468 5.19 -10.74 21.28
CA GLN A 468 6.15 -10.28 20.27
C GLN A 468 5.62 -9.06 19.49
N PRO A 469 6.48 -8.20 18.93
CA PRO A 469 6.03 -6.97 18.23
C PRO A 469 5.11 -7.23 17.03
N LEU A 470 5.23 -8.39 16.38
CA LEU A 470 4.43 -8.77 15.21
C LEU A 470 3.10 -9.45 15.57
N ALA A 471 2.75 -9.53 16.86
CA ALA A 471 1.52 -10.16 17.33
C ALA A 471 0.26 -9.66 16.60
N THR A 472 0.17 -8.36 16.36
CA THR A 472 -0.96 -7.74 15.65
C THR A 472 -1.05 -8.15 14.18
N LEU A 473 0.07 -8.34 13.50
CA LEU A 473 0.09 -8.91 12.15
C LEU A 473 -0.35 -10.39 12.18
N VAL A 474 0.15 -11.15 13.16
CA VAL A 474 -0.17 -12.58 13.30
C VAL A 474 -1.68 -12.80 13.45
N THR A 475 -2.37 -11.99 14.26
CA THR A 475 -3.84 -12.13 14.43
C THR A 475 -4.58 -11.92 13.11
N VAL A 476 -4.20 -10.91 12.33
CA VAL A 476 -4.83 -10.62 11.02
C VAL A 476 -4.57 -11.75 10.00
N LEU A 477 -3.42 -12.41 10.07
CA LEU A 477 -3.09 -13.52 9.18
C LEU A 477 -3.74 -14.84 9.60
N LEU A 478 -3.88 -15.13 10.90
CA LEU A 478 -4.28 -16.44 11.41
C LEU A 478 -5.76 -16.57 11.77
N GLU A 479 -6.47 -15.47 12.07
CA GLU A 479 -7.89 -15.56 12.36
C GLU A 479 -8.69 -15.97 11.10
N PRO A 480 -9.52 -17.03 11.17
CA PRO A 480 -10.11 -17.62 9.96
C PRO A 480 -10.99 -16.69 9.13
N GLU A 481 -11.79 -15.85 9.79
CA GLU A 481 -12.71 -14.91 9.15
C GLU A 481 -12.05 -13.59 8.77
N SER A 482 -10.77 -13.37 9.11
CA SER A 482 -10.07 -12.14 8.76
C SER A 482 -9.89 -12.01 7.25
N ALA A 483 -10.28 -10.85 6.72
CA ALA A 483 -10.15 -10.55 5.31
C ALA A 483 -8.68 -10.54 4.89
N ASN A 484 -8.35 -11.28 3.82
CA ASN A 484 -7.00 -11.45 3.31
C ASN A 484 -6.03 -12.17 4.27
N GLY A 485 -6.56 -12.83 5.31
CA GLY A 485 -5.83 -13.77 6.14
C GLY A 485 -5.61 -15.11 5.45
N PHE A 486 -4.90 -16.03 6.10
CA PHE A 486 -4.46 -17.29 5.50
C PHE A 486 -5.59 -18.23 5.11
N VAL A 487 -6.67 -18.31 5.90
CA VAL A 487 -7.83 -19.10 5.51
C VAL A 487 -8.57 -18.45 4.33
N ASN A 488 -8.76 -17.13 4.39
CA ASN A 488 -9.41 -16.39 3.31
C ASN A 488 -8.65 -16.52 1.99
N TYR A 489 -7.33 -16.55 2.03
CA TYR A 489 -6.47 -16.68 0.86
C TYR A 489 -6.00 -18.11 0.58
N ARG A 490 -6.61 -19.12 1.22
CA ARG A 490 -6.33 -20.54 0.98
C ARG A 490 -4.86 -20.93 1.20
N VAL A 491 -4.15 -20.19 2.05
CA VAL A 491 -2.86 -20.58 2.60
C VAL A 491 -3.04 -21.69 3.64
N ILE A 492 -4.14 -21.63 4.40
CA ILE A 492 -4.63 -22.71 5.25
C ILE A 492 -5.94 -23.20 4.65
N ASP A 493 -6.01 -24.49 4.33
CA ASP A 493 -7.21 -25.09 3.76
C ASP A 493 -8.37 -25.12 4.76
N ALA A 494 -9.57 -24.86 4.26
CA ALA A 494 -10.80 -24.87 5.05
C ALA A 494 -11.93 -25.56 4.28
N ALA A 495 -12.63 -26.48 4.96
CA ALA A 495 -13.79 -27.18 4.45
C ALA A 495 -14.85 -27.28 5.55
N VAL A 496 -16.13 -27.21 5.17
CA VAL A 496 -17.26 -27.26 6.10
C VAL A 496 -17.20 -28.55 6.93
N ASN A 497 -17.47 -28.44 8.23
CA ASN A 497 -17.41 -29.48 9.26
C ASN A 497 -16.00 -29.98 9.62
N ASN A 498 -14.93 -29.43 9.03
CA ASN A 498 -13.56 -29.75 9.43
C ASN A 498 -13.04 -28.79 10.49
N THR A 499 -12.16 -29.30 11.35
CA THR A 499 -11.34 -28.48 12.24
C THR A 499 -10.15 -27.92 11.45
N LEU A 500 -9.84 -26.63 11.62
CA LEU A 500 -8.69 -26.00 10.98
C LEU A 500 -7.37 -26.43 11.64
N GLY A 501 -6.28 -26.41 10.86
CA GLY A 501 -4.91 -26.63 11.35
C GLY A 501 -4.27 -25.41 12.02
N VAL A 502 -5.09 -24.54 12.60
CA VAL A 502 -4.69 -23.37 13.39
C VAL A 502 -5.52 -23.34 14.67
N TYR A 503 -4.85 -23.09 15.79
CA TYR A 503 -5.44 -23.18 17.13
C TYR A 503 -5.02 -21.99 17.99
N ARG A 504 -5.83 -21.68 18.99
CA ARG A 504 -5.55 -20.62 19.97
C ARG A 504 -5.28 -21.22 21.35
N LYS A 505 -4.22 -20.74 22.01
CA LYS A 505 -4.01 -20.96 23.43
C LYS A 505 -4.51 -19.75 24.20
N MET A 506 -5.57 -19.93 24.98
CA MET A 506 -6.08 -18.91 25.89
C MET A 506 -5.28 -18.90 27.20
N LYS A 507 -5.42 -17.81 27.97
CA LYS A 507 -4.76 -17.65 29.28
C LYS A 507 -5.21 -18.68 30.30
#